data_AF-A0A522EX29-F1
#
_entry.id   AF-A0A522EX29-F1
#
_cell.length_a   1.000
_cell.length_b   1.000
_cell.length_c   1.000
_cell.angle_alpha   90.00
_cell.angle_beta   90.00
_cell.angle_gamma   90.00
#
_symmetry.space_group_name_H-M   'P 1'
#
loop_
_entity.id
_entity.type
_entity.pdbx_description
1 polymer ?
#
loop_
_entity_poly.entity_id
_entity_poly.type
_entity_poly.pdbx_seq_one_letter_code
_entity_poly.pdbx_strand_id
1 'polypeptide(L)'
;MKLPLLCSGLFLSTALISHPLYALENTQTYKNKRGSILELTISADNKIEGYFTTAVASKSCPDAVGTKRPIVGYITGNALTFSVVYPMCNSVLSFSGNFTKHTQNIDTLSILVHQASDITHEGPGARFIGHDTYKKIN
;
A
#
# COMPACT_ATOMS: atom_id res chain seq x y z
N MET A 1 -31.14 -59.11 35.95
CA MET A 1 -29.88 -58.69 36.61
C MET A 1 -28.85 -58.42 35.51
N LYS A 2 -28.17 -57.26 35.60
CA LYS A 2 -26.98 -56.80 34.83
C LYS A 2 -27.17 -56.28 33.39
N LEU A 3 -27.19 -54.95 33.32
CA LEU A 3 -26.69 -54.13 32.21
C LEU A 3 -25.15 -54.23 32.14
N PRO A 4 -24.52 -54.11 30.96
CA PRO A 4 -23.61 -52.98 30.76
C PRO A 4 -23.83 -52.34 29.37
N LEU A 5 -24.09 -51.04 29.28
CA LEU A 5 -23.11 -49.96 29.34
C LEU A 5 -22.10 -50.04 28.19
N LEU A 6 -22.39 -49.38 27.05
CA LEU A 6 -21.41 -48.82 26.11
C LEU A 6 -22.10 -47.89 25.09
N CYS A 7 -22.84 -46.90 25.60
CA CYS A 7 -23.05 -45.63 24.88
C CYS A 7 -21.94 -44.70 25.30
N SER A 8 -20.90 -44.50 24.48
CA SER A 8 -20.02 -43.32 24.47
C SER A 8 -18.91 -43.52 23.44
N GLY A 9 -18.91 -42.71 22.39
CA GLY A 9 -17.72 -42.56 21.55
C GLY A 9 -17.98 -42.55 20.05
N LEU A 10 -18.79 -41.61 19.54
CA LEU A 10 -18.79 -41.25 18.11
C LEU A 10 -19.42 -39.87 17.92
N PHE A 11 -18.84 -38.85 18.54
CA PHE A 11 -19.11 -37.44 18.24
C PHE A 11 -17.85 -36.60 18.49
N LEU A 12 -16.75 -36.90 17.81
CA LEU A 12 -15.55 -36.04 17.83
C LEU A 12 -14.80 -36.13 16.50
N SER A 13 -15.44 -35.71 15.41
CA SER A 13 -14.74 -35.52 14.13
C SER A 13 -15.38 -34.44 13.26
N THR A 14 -15.75 -33.32 13.87
CA THR A 14 -15.94 -32.05 13.14
C THR A 14 -15.02 -30.99 13.73
N ALA A 15 -13.73 -31.33 13.88
CA ALA A 15 -12.72 -30.35 14.16
C ALA A 15 -12.39 -29.62 12.84
N LEU A 16 -12.92 -28.41 12.74
CA LEU A 16 -12.24 -27.25 12.16
C LEU A 16 -11.61 -27.49 10.78
N ILE A 17 -12.46 -27.52 9.77
CA ILE A 17 -12.10 -26.92 8.48
C ILE A 17 -12.29 -25.40 8.63
N SER A 18 -11.50 -24.78 9.51
CA SER A 18 -11.22 -23.35 9.43
C SER A 18 -10.07 -23.20 8.45
N HIS A 19 -10.36 -23.35 7.16
CA HIS A 19 -9.47 -22.72 6.19
C HIS A 19 -9.49 -21.23 6.57
N PRO A 20 -8.35 -20.58 6.85
CA PRO A 20 -8.32 -19.16 6.63
C PRO A 20 -8.70 -19.03 5.15
N LEU A 21 -9.87 -18.45 4.90
CA LEU A 21 -10.12 -17.81 3.62
C LEU A 21 -8.93 -16.86 3.50
N TYR A 22 -7.88 -17.30 2.80
CA TYR A 22 -6.98 -16.37 2.16
C TYR A 22 -7.91 -15.57 1.29
N ALA A 23 -8.34 -14.41 1.82
CA ALA A 23 -8.89 -13.36 1.00
C ALA A 23 -7.83 -13.23 -0.10
N LEU A 24 -8.20 -13.65 -1.30
CA LEU A 24 -7.45 -13.35 -2.50
C LEU A 24 -7.47 -11.82 -2.54
N GLU A 25 -6.49 -11.19 -1.89
CA GLU A 25 -6.34 -9.76 -1.92
C GLU A 25 -6.19 -9.44 -3.39
N ASN A 26 -7.19 -8.75 -3.94
CA ASN A 26 -7.19 -8.35 -5.33
C ASN A 26 -6.22 -7.18 -5.47
N THR A 27 -4.92 -7.47 -5.30
CA THR A 27 -3.85 -6.50 -5.34
C THR A 27 -3.77 -5.97 -6.77
N GLN A 28 -4.09 -4.70 -6.94
CA GLN A 28 -4.00 -4.01 -8.21
C GLN A 28 -2.62 -3.41 -8.36
N THR A 29 -1.95 -3.68 -9.49
CA THR A 29 -0.59 -3.18 -9.72
C THR A 29 -0.59 -2.12 -10.82
N TYR A 30 0.06 -1.00 -10.55
CA TYR A 30 0.18 0.13 -11.44
C TYR A 30 1.64 0.56 -11.64
N LYS A 31 1.96 1.09 -12.82
CA LYS A 31 3.28 1.61 -13.17
C LYS A 31 3.19 3.01 -13.77
N ASN A 32 4.03 3.94 -13.32
CA ASN A 32 4.12 5.28 -13.92
C ASN A 32 5.14 5.32 -15.07
N LYS A 33 5.22 6.47 -15.75
CA LYS A 33 6.17 6.72 -16.85
C LYS A 33 7.65 6.67 -16.42
N ARG A 34 7.95 6.90 -15.14
CA ARG A 34 9.31 6.84 -14.59
C ARG A 34 9.74 5.42 -14.18
N GLY A 35 8.82 4.47 -14.25
CA GLY A 35 9.07 3.07 -13.91
C GLY A 35 8.75 2.69 -12.47
N SER A 36 8.32 3.62 -11.62
CA SER A 36 7.87 3.34 -10.26
C SER A 36 6.62 2.48 -10.26
N ILE A 37 6.51 1.58 -9.28
CA ILE A 37 5.43 0.61 -9.13
C ILE A 37 4.60 0.95 -7.89
N LEU A 38 3.28 0.87 -8.04
CA LEU A 38 2.30 1.05 -6.99
C LEU A 38 1.41 -0.20 -6.91
N GLU A 39 1.45 -0.88 -5.78
CA GLU A 39 0.64 -2.06 -5.46
C GLU A 39 -0.42 -1.65 -4.44
N LEU A 40 -1.70 -1.85 -4.77
CA LEU A 40 -2.84 -1.45 -3.95
C LEU A 40 -3.74 -2.66 -3.63
N THR A 41 -3.93 -2.94 -2.36
CA THR A 41 -5.07 -3.70 -1.84
C THR A 41 -6.05 -2.69 -1.25
N ILE A 42 -7.33 -2.79 -1.63
CA ILE A 42 -8.39 -1.93 -1.11
C ILE A 42 -9.36 -2.83 -0.36
N SER A 43 -9.52 -2.59 0.95
CA SER A 43 -10.46 -3.32 1.80
C SER A 43 -11.86 -2.69 1.79
N ALA A 44 -12.84 -3.43 2.32
CA ALA A 44 -14.25 -3.02 2.32
C ALA A 44 -14.54 -1.74 3.12
N ASP A 45 -13.67 -1.37 4.06
CA ASP A 45 -13.71 -0.14 4.86
C ASP A 45 -13.03 1.05 4.17
N ASN A 46 -12.75 0.93 2.87
CA ASN A 46 -12.05 1.93 2.04
C ASN A 46 -10.60 2.21 2.46
N LYS A 47 -10.02 1.38 3.33
CA LYS A 47 -8.60 1.46 3.64
C LYS A 47 -7.79 0.91 2.45
N ILE A 48 -6.68 1.57 2.19
CA ILE A 48 -5.68 1.17 1.20
C ILE A 48 -4.46 0.66 1.95
N GLU A 49 -4.02 -0.53 1.58
CA GLU A 49 -2.73 -1.08 1.98
C GLU A 49 -1.96 -1.53 0.74
N GLY A 50 -0.65 -1.76 0.88
CA GLY A 50 0.17 -2.27 -0.20
C GLY A 50 1.55 -1.67 -0.17
N TYR A 51 2.12 -1.43 -1.35
CA TYR A 51 3.52 -1.02 -1.46
C TYR A 51 3.77 -0.03 -2.60
N PHE A 52 4.74 0.83 -2.37
CA PHE A 52 5.31 1.71 -3.39
C PHE A 52 6.80 1.40 -3.57
N THR A 53 7.23 1.28 -4.82
CA THR A 53 8.63 1.09 -5.18
C THR A 53 9.03 2.15 -6.19
N THR A 54 9.91 3.07 -5.81
CA THR A 54 10.35 4.13 -6.72
C THR A 54 11.47 3.67 -7.64
N ALA A 55 11.42 4.08 -8.91
CA ALA A 55 12.50 3.90 -9.86
C ALA A 55 13.48 5.09 -9.90
N VAL A 56 13.15 6.19 -9.23
CA VAL A 56 13.95 7.42 -9.19
C VAL A 56 14.02 7.98 -7.78
N ALA A 57 15.13 8.64 -7.46
CA ALA A 57 15.33 9.34 -6.20
C ALA A 57 16.24 10.55 -6.40
N SER A 58 16.32 11.42 -5.40
CA SER A 58 17.30 12.50 -5.38
C SER A 58 18.72 11.90 -5.28
N LYS A 59 19.73 12.67 -5.72
CA LYS A 59 21.15 12.30 -5.54
C LYS A 59 21.52 12.11 -4.07
N SER A 60 20.81 12.79 -3.17
CA SER A 60 21.01 12.70 -1.72
C SER A 60 20.41 11.44 -1.09
N CYS A 61 19.57 10.68 -1.80
CA CYS A 61 19.02 9.43 -1.29
C CYS A 61 18.91 8.33 -2.37
N PRO A 62 20.05 7.83 -2.89
CA PRO A 62 20.04 6.78 -3.91
C PRO A 62 19.42 5.48 -3.40
N ASP A 63 19.53 5.19 -2.10
CA ASP A 63 19.04 3.95 -1.47
C ASP A 63 17.51 3.79 -1.50
N ALA A 64 16.78 4.84 -1.83
CA ALA A 64 15.32 4.75 -2.04
C ALA A 64 14.96 3.98 -3.31
N VAL A 65 15.82 3.97 -4.34
CA VAL A 65 15.54 3.34 -5.63
C VAL A 65 15.43 1.83 -5.48
N GLY A 66 14.33 1.25 -5.98
CA GLY A 66 14.08 -0.19 -5.94
C GLY A 66 13.70 -0.73 -4.54
N THR A 67 13.76 0.10 -3.50
CA THR A 67 13.35 -0.29 -2.15
C THR A 67 11.83 -0.27 -2.04
N LYS A 68 11.24 -1.45 -1.81
CA LYS A 68 9.81 -1.64 -1.60
C LYS A 68 9.40 -1.05 -0.24
N ARG A 69 8.48 -0.09 -0.22
CA ARG A 69 8.02 0.60 1.00
C ARG A 69 6.52 0.38 1.21
N PRO A 70 6.08 0.04 2.44
CA PRO A 70 4.66 -0.13 2.71
C PRO A 70 3.93 1.22 2.59
N ILE A 71 2.67 1.17 2.19
CA ILE A 71 1.77 2.31 2.18
C ILE A 71 0.52 2.01 2.99
N VAL A 72 -0.03 3.06 3.59
CA VAL A 72 -1.36 3.05 4.19
C VAL A 72 -2.07 4.32 3.73
N GLY A 73 -3.35 4.18 3.42
CA GLY A 73 -4.16 5.24 2.85
C GLY A 73 -5.65 4.96 2.91
N TYR A 74 -6.42 5.80 2.22
CA TYR A 74 -7.87 5.68 2.11
C TYR A 74 -8.35 6.08 0.72
N ILE A 75 -9.46 5.48 0.30
CA ILE A 75 -10.22 5.85 -0.89
C ILE A 75 -11.57 6.49 -0.50
N THR A 76 -11.99 7.53 -1.21
CA THR A 76 -13.34 8.10 -1.10
C THR A 76 -13.89 8.33 -2.50
N GLY A 77 -14.87 7.53 -2.92
CA GLY A 77 -15.34 7.52 -4.31
C GLY A 77 -14.21 7.05 -5.24
N ASN A 78 -13.77 7.90 -6.16
CA ASN A 78 -12.63 7.62 -7.02
C ASN A 78 -11.33 8.30 -6.56
N ALA A 79 -11.36 9.10 -5.49
CA ALA A 79 -10.17 9.77 -4.95
C ALA A 79 -9.44 8.86 -3.97
N LEU A 80 -8.11 8.89 -3.97
CA LEU A 80 -7.24 8.12 -3.07
C LEU A 80 -6.14 8.99 -2.49
N THR A 81 -5.77 8.70 -1.25
CA THR A 81 -4.64 9.32 -0.57
C THR A 81 -3.84 8.25 0.16
N PHE A 82 -2.53 8.35 0.15
CA PHE A 82 -1.63 7.47 0.91
C PHE A 82 -0.28 8.13 1.11
N SER A 83 0.52 7.62 2.05
CA SER A 83 1.88 8.09 2.29
C SER A 83 2.89 6.97 2.24
N VAL A 84 4.12 7.32 1.88
CA VAL A 84 5.29 6.45 1.87
C VAL A 84 6.35 7.07 2.76
N VAL A 85 6.83 6.34 3.76
CA VAL A 85 7.91 6.80 4.64
C VAL A 85 9.24 6.21 4.16
N TYR A 86 10.26 7.06 4.01
CA TYR A 86 11.64 6.70 3.69
C TYR A 86 12.59 7.09 4.84
N PRO A 87 12.77 6.22 5.86
CA PRO A 87 13.61 6.53 7.01
C PRO A 87 15.07 6.80 6.65
N MET A 88 15.61 6.07 5.67
CA MET A 88 16.98 6.25 5.16
C MET A 88 17.20 7.64 4.54
N CYS A 89 16.13 8.28 4.06
CA CYS A 89 16.18 9.62 3.45
C CYS A 89 15.72 10.73 4.39
N ASN A 90 15.34 10.38 5.63
CA ASN A 90 14.62 11.25 6.54
C ASN A 90 13.45 11.99 5.85
N SER A 91 12.66 11.27 5.05
CA SER A 91 11.63 11.89 4.21
C SER A 91 10.33 11.12 4.17
N VAL A 92 9.26 11.85 3.87
CA VAL A 92 7.92 11.30 3.66
C VAL A 92 7.41 11.81 2.31
N LEU A 93 6.84 10.90 1.52
CA LEU A 93 6.19 11.19 0.26
C LEU A 93 4.68 10.94 0.42
N SER A 94 3.88 12.00 0.33
CA SER A 94 2.43 11.91 0.42
C SER A 94 1.81 12.03 -0.97
N PHE A 95 0.83 11.20 -1.27
CA PHE A 95 0.11 11.18 -2.54
C PHE A 95 -1.36 11.53 -2.34
N SER A 96 -1.90 12.27 -3.30
CA SER A 96 -3.34 12.49 -3.48
C SER A 96 -3.64 12.35 -4.96
N GLY A 97 -4.67 11.60 -5.31
CA GLY A 97 -5.01 11.38 -6.71
C GLY A 97 -6.36 10.75 -6.93
N ASN A 98 -6.68 10.50 -8.19
CA ASN A 98 -7.97 9.96 -8.60
C ASN A 98 -7.78 8.78 -9.55
N PHE A 99 -8.61 7.75 -9.39
CA PHE A 99 -8.83 6.76 -10.43
C PHE A 99 -9.50 7.40 -11.64
N THR A 100 -9.01 7.06 -12.83
CA THR A 100 -9.59 7.48 -14.12
C THR A 100 -9.76 6.28 -15.04
N LYS A 101 -10.57 6.44 -16.11
CA LYS A 101 -10.84 5.41 -17.13
C LYS A 101 -11.22 4.05 -16.52
N HIS A 102 -12.24 4.01 -15.67
CA HIS A 102 -12.70 2.78 -14.98
C HIS A 102 -11.56 2.03 -14.27
N THR A 103 -10.87 2.75 -13.37
CA THR A 103 -9.77 2.24 -12.53
C THR A 103 -8.54 1.70 -13.27
N GLN A 104 -8.45 1.89 -14.59
CA GLN A 104 -7.29 1.51 -15.39
C GLN A 104 -6.10 2.43 -15.17
N ASN A 105 -6.35 3.66 -14.74
CA ASN A 105 -5.33 4.66 -14.51
C ASN A 105 -5.52 5.33 -13.16
N ILE A 106 -4.43 5.86 -12.61
CA ILE A 106 -4.41 6.71 -11.43
C ILE A 106 -3.63 7.97 -11.78
N ASP A 107 -4.23 9.14 -11.54
CA ASP A 107 -3.57 10.43 -11.74
C ASP A 107 -3.34 11.09 -10.39
N THR A 108 -2.11 11.49 -10.09
CA THR A 108 -1.69 11.87 -8.74
C THR A 108 -0.86 13.14 -8.72
N LEU A 109 -1.06 13.89 -7.64
CA LEU A 109 -0.12 14.85 -7.10
C LEU A 109 0.60 14.21 -5.93
N SER A 110 1.89 14.49 -5.77
CA SER A 110 2.67 14.06 -4.62
C SER A 110 3.44 15.22 -4.01
N ILE A 111 3.68 15.14 -2.71
CA ILE A 111 4.53 16.07 -1.96
C ILE A 111 5.59 15.26 -1.26
N LEU A 112 6.84 15.45 -1.66
CA LEU A 112 8.01 14.93 -0.95
C LEU A 112 8.44 15.98 0.06
N VAL A 113 8.57 15.58 1.33
CA VAL A 113 9.11 16.44 2.39
C VAL A 113 10.30 15.73 3.02
N HIS A 114 11.46 16.36 2.97
CA HIS A 114 12.57 16.04 3.85
C HIS A 114 12.31 16.69 5.21
N GLN A 115 12.51 15.92 6.28
CA GLN A 115 12.47 16.44 7.63
C GLN A 115 13.69 17.36 7.80
N ALA A 116 13.45 18.65 7.62
CA ALA A 116 14.41 19.71 7.87
C ALA A 116 14.31 20.14 9.33
N SER A 117 15.47 20.29 9.98
CA SER A 117 15.53 20.86 11.34
C SER A 117 15.28 22.36 11.32
N ASP A 118 15.67 23.02 10.22
CA ASP A 118 15.46 24.45 10.01
C ASP A 118 15.23 24.78 8.52
N ILE A 119 13.98 24.98 8.16
CA ILE A 119 13.61 25.28 6.77
C ILE A 119 14.12 26.65 6.28
N THR A 120 14.44 27.57 7.19
CA THR A 120 14.92 28.91 6.84
C THR A 120 16.38 28.89 6.38
N HIS A 121 17.16 27.92 6.85
CA HIS A 121 18.56 27.73 6.48
C HIS A 121 18.78 26.60 5.46
N GLU A 122 17.94 25.55 5.47
CA GLU A 122 18.03 24.41 4.56
C GLU A 122 17.38 24.66 3.18
N GLY A 123 16.60 25.74 3.06
CA GLY A 123 16.05 26.24 1.80
C GLY A 123 14.86 25.45 1.24
N PRO A 124 14.25 25.93 0.13
CA PRO A 124 13.02 25.35 -0.44
C PRO A 124 13.23 23.96 -1.05
N GLY A 125 14.48 23.53 -1.24
CA GLY A 125 14.84 22.20 -1.76
C GLY A 125 14.46 21.04 -0.83
N ALA A 126 13.97 21.30 0.38
CA ALA A 126 13.43 20.28 1.27
C ALA A 126 12.04 19.77 0.87
N ARG A 127 11.35 20.44 -0.08
CA ARG A 127 9.99 20.10 -0.48
C ARG A 127 9.83 20.05 -2.01
N PHE A 128 9.40 18.92 -2.54
CA PHE A 128 9.13 18.75 -3.97
C PHE A 128 7.67 18.43 -4.19
N ILE A 129 7.06 19.03 -5.22
CA ILE A 129 5.74 18.66 -5.69
C ILE A 129 5.91 17.90 -6.99
N GLY A 130 5.37 16.68 -7.03
CA GLY A 130 5.43 15.79 -8.19
C GLY A 130 4.06 15.54 -8.77
N HIS A 131 4.02 15.27 -10.08
CA HIS A 131 2.84 14.78 -10.76
C HIS A 131 3.15 13.44 -11.44
N ASP A 132 2.25 12.47 -11.28
CA ASP A 132 2.38 11.14 -11.85
C ASP A 132 1.06 10.58 -12.32
N THR A 133 1.08 10.02 -13.51
CA THR A 133 0.03 9.14 -14.01
C THR A 133 0.54 7.71 -14.00
N TYR A 134 -0.21 6.81 -13.39
CA TYR A 134 0.03 5.38 -13.37
C TYR A 134 -0.98 4.66 -14.24
N LYS A 135 -0.53 3.60 -14.92
CA LYS A 135 -1.35 2.69 -15.71
C LYS A 135 -1.34 1.32 -15.05
N LYS A 136 -2.51 0.68 -14.96
CA LYS A 136 -2.66 -0.69 -14.47
C LYS A 136 -1.89 -1.64 -15.39
N ILE A 137 -1.13 -2.57 -14.82
CA ILE A 137 -0.31 -3.53 -15.58
C ILE A 137 -0.72 -4.98 -15.38
N ASN A 138 -1.58 -5.28 -14.40
CA ASN A 138 -2.20 -6.58 -14.13
C ASN A 138 -3.66 -6.38 -13.71
#